data_AF-A0A2S7KPY4-F1
#
_entry.id   AF-A0A2S7KPY4-F1
#
_cell.length_a   1.000
_cell.length_b   1.000
_cell.length_c   1.000
_cell.angle_alpha   90.00
_cell.angle_beta   90.00
_cell.angle_gamma   90.00
#
_symmetry.space_group_name_H-M   'P 1'
#
loop_
_entity.id
_entity.type
_entity.pdbx_description
1 polymer ?
#
loop_
_entity_poly.entity_id
_entity_poly.type
_entity_poly.pdbx_seq_one_letter_code
_entity_poly.pdbx_strand_id
1 'polypeptide(L)'
;MRTERPEDYDRYQRALKKVEAIKGFYGHLQAYIIVNGIFILGRLIGPIVIGVPEIGPDAWRWIDINIFGMPIFWGIALAIHGLVVFRYKIPILKDWEERKIRQIMEEENSESNQRWS
;
A
#
# COMPACT_ATOMS: atom_id res chain seq x y z
N MET A 1 31.03 -25.74 14.66
CA MET A 1 29.96 -25.11 13.84
C MET A 1 28.88 -24.62 14.79
N ARG A 2 28.55 -23.33 14.78
CA ARG A 2 27.49 -22.76 15.63
C ARG A 2 26.16 -23.20 15.03
N THR A 3 25.54 -24.20 15.63
CA THR A 3 24.19 -24.64 15.28
C THR A 3 23.24 -23.47 15.55
N GLU A 4 22.74 -22.81 14.51
CA GLU A 4 21.71 -21.79 14.69
C GLU A 4 20.49 -22.46 15.32
N ARG A 5 20.04 -21.94 16.46
CA ARG A 5 18.83 -22.47 17.10
C ARG A 5 17.66 -22.22 16.15
N PRO A 6 16.69 -23.14 16.03
CA PRO A 6 15.53 -22.98 15.16
C PRO A 6 14.85 -21.61 15.32
N GLU A 7 14.82 -21.07 16.56
CA GLU A 7 14.28 -19.74 16.88
C GLU A 7 15.01 -18.57 16.19
N ASP A 8 16.34 -18.65 16.02
CA ASP A 8 17.14 -17.59 15.41
C ASP A 8 16.93 -17.54 13.89
N TYR A 9 16.86 -18.71 13.25
CA TYR A 9 16.51 -18.85 11.83
C TYR A 9 15.14 -18.24 11.53
N ASP A 10 14.15 -18.54 12.37
CA ASP A 10 12.77 -18.10 12.20
C ASP A 10 12.63 -16.57 12.36
N ARG A 11 13.37 -15.98 13.30
CA ARG A 11 13.45 -14.51 13.48
C ARG A 11 14.13 -13.84 12.29
N TYR A 12 15.21 -14.43 11.78
CA TYR A 12 15.93 -13.93 10.60
C TYR A 12 15.03 -13.92 9.35
N GLN A 13 14.33 -15.03 9.08
CA GLN A 13 13.40 -15.13 7.95
C GLN A 13 12.27 -14.10 8.03
N ARG A 14 11.71 -13.88 9.24
CA ARG A 14 10.70 -12.83 9.47
C ARG A 14 11.24 -11.43 9.20
N ALA A 15 12.49 -11.15 9.58
CA ALA A 15 13.12 -9.86 9.29
C ALA A 15 13.38 -9.67 7.80
N LEU A 16 13.82 -10.71 7.09
CA LEU A 16 14.07 -10.70 5.65
C LEU A 16 12.80 -10.40 4.85
N LYS A 17 11.70 -11.10 5.13
CA LYS A 17 10.39 -10.86 4.49
C LYS A 17 9.92 -9.42 4.68
N LYS A 18 10.18 -8.81 5.85
CA LYS A 18 9.85 -7.40 6.11
C LYS A 18 10.66 -6.46 5.23
N VAL A 19 11.96 -6.68 5.11
CA VAL A 19 12.84 -5.85 4.27
C VAL A 19 12.42 -5.96 2.81
N GLU A 20 12.10 -7.16 2.34
CA GLU A 20 11.63 -7.39 0.97
C GLU A 20 10.29 -6.69 0.69
N ALA A 21 9.32 -6.78 1.62
CA ALA A 21 8.05 -6.08 1.50
C ALA A 21 8.22 -4.55 1.46
N ILE A 22 9.12 -4.01 2.29
CA ILE A 22 9.44 -2.57 2.29
C ILE A 22 10.06 -2.15 0.95
N LYS A 23 11.04 -2.92 0.45
CA LYS A 23 11.66 -2.65 -0.87
C LYS A 23 10.63 -2.71 -1.99
N GLY A 24 9.73 -3.70 -1.98
CA GLY A 24 8.63 -3.81 -2.93
C GLY A 24 7.71 -2.59 -2.90
N PHE A 25 7.34 -2.11 -1.71
CA PHE A 25 6.54 -0.89 -1.56
C PHE A 25 7.23 0.33 -2.15
N TYR A 26 8.52 0.55 -1.88
CA TYR A 26 9.27 1.68 -2.43
C TYR A 26 9.35 1.63 -3.96
N GLY A 27 9.43 0.44 -4.56
CA GLY A 27 9.36 0.28 -6.01
C GLY A 27 8.02 0.77 -6.58
N HIS A 28 6.90 0.38 -5.97
CA HIS A 28 5.57 0.85 -6.38
C HIS A 28 5.40 2.36 -6.15
N LEU A 29 5.87 2.88 -5.02
CA LEU A 29 5.81 4.31 -4.71
C LEU A 29 6.63 5.14 -5.70
N GLN A 30 7.83 4.66 -6.06
CA GLN A 30 8.69 5.33 -7.03
C GLN A 30 8.04 5.33 -8.42
N ALA A 31 7.51 4.18 -8.87
CA ALA A 31 6.78 4.10 -10.14
C ALA A 31 5.58 5.05 -10.15
N TYR A 32 4.81 5.11 -9.06
CA TYR A 32 3.71 6.04 -8.90
C TYR A 32 4.17 7.50 -9.05
N ILE A 33 5.22 7.92 -8.35
CA ILE A 33 5.72 9.31 -8.42
C ILE A 33 6.23 9.64 -9.82
N ILE A 34 7.00 8.75 -10.46
CA ILE A 34 7.57 8.99 -11.79
C ILE A 34 6.48 9.11 -12.84
N VAL A 35 5.54 8.15 -12.88
CA VAL A 35 4.46 8.14 -13.87
C VAL A 35 3.59 9.39 -13.71
N ASN A 36 3.17 9.71 -12.48
CA ASN A 36 2.41 10.92 -12.21
C ASN A 36 3.18 12.19 -12.55
N GLY A 37 4.48 12.24 -12.21
CA GLY A 37 5.36 13.35 -12.55
C GLY A 37 5.45 13.58 -14.05
N ILE A 38 5.60 12.52 -14.85
CA ILE A 38 5.62 12.59 -16.32
C ILE A 38 4.29 13.13 -16.86
N PHE A 39 3.14 12.69 -16.34
CA PHE A 39 1.83 13.18 -16.78
C PHE A 39 1.61 14.65 -16.44
N ILE A 40 1.90 15.07 -15.21
CA ILE A 40 1.77 16.46 -14.76
C ILE A 40 2.73 17.35 -15.57
N LEU A 41 3.96 16.89 -15.74
CA LEU A 41 4.96 17.62 -16.52
C LEU A 41 4.52 17.73 -17.98
N GLY A 42 4.10 16.63 -18.61
CA GLY A 42 3.56 16.62 -19.97
C GLY A 42 2.37 17.55 -20.17
N ARG A 43 1.49 17.72 -19.16
CA ARG A 43 0.39 18.70 -19.20
C ARG A 43 0.87 20.14 -19.11
N LEU A 44 1.97 20.40 -18.38
CA LEU A 44 2.53 21.73 -18.13
C LEU A 44 3.43 22.20 -19.28
N ILE A 45 4.34 21.35 -19.76
CA ILE A 45 5.25 21.66 -20.89
C ILE A 45 4.69 21.27 -22.25
N GLY A 46 3.72 20.37 -22.35
CA GLY A 46 3.14 19.93 -23.63
C GLY A 46 2.66 21.09 -24.52
N PRO A 47 1.88 22.05 -24.01
CA PRO A 47 1.44 23.22 -24.78
C PRO A 47 2.61 24.11 -25.25
N ILE A 48 3.70 24.15 -24.49
CA ILE A 48 4.86 25.02 -24.72
C ILE A 48 5.86 24.38 -25.70
N VAL A 49 6.05 23.06 -25.61
CA VAL A 49 7.11 22.34 -26.33
C VAL A 49 6.63 21.78 -27.67
N ILE A 50 5.38 21.32 -27.74
CA ILE A 50 4.90 20.50 -28.86
C ILE A 50 3.94 21.29 -29.77
N GLY A 51 3.53 22.50 -29.39
CA GLY A 51 2.54 23.28 -30.13
C GLY A 51 1.29 22.43 -30.39
N VAL A 52 0.68 21.93 -29.32
CA VAL A 52 -0.40 20.94 -29.42
C VAL A 52 -1.53 21.55 -30.27
N PRO A 53 -1.92 20.93 -31.41
CA PRO A 53 -3.08 21.41 -32.17
C PRO A 53 -4.27 21.38 -31.22
N GLU A 54 -5.20 22.33 -31.34
CA GLU A 54 -6.40 22.41 -30.49
C GLU A 54 -7.14 21.07 -30.48
N ILE A 55 -6.76 20.17 -29.59
CA ILE A 55 -7.48 18.95 -29.32
C ILE A 55 -8.79 19.47 -28.75
N GLY A 56 -9.93 19.11 -29.37
CA GLY A 56 -11.22 19.66 -28.98
C GLY A 56 -11.47 19.53 -27.46
N PRO A 57 -12.30 20.39 -26.88
CA PRO A 57 -12.54 20.44 -25.43
C PRO A 57 -12.91 19.07 -24.82
N ASP A 58 -13.54 18.19 -25.60
CA ASP A 58 -13.88 16.81 -25.18
C ASP A 58 -12.65 15.91 -24.99
N ALA A 59 -11.62 16.06 -25.82
CA ALA A 59 -10.38 15.28 -25.71
C ALA A 59 -9.57 15.70 -24.48
N TRP A 60 -9.50 17.02 -24.19
CA TRP A 60 -8.89 17.52 -22.95
C TRP A 60 -9.62 17.04 -21.71
N ARG A 61 -10.96 17.04 -21.74
CA ARG A 61 -11.76 16.54 -20.61
C ARG A 61 -11.52 15.05 -20.36
N TRP A 62 -11.39 14.25 -21.41
CA TRP A 62 -11.06 12.82 -21.29
C TRP A 62 -9.65 12.62 -20.73
N ILE A 63 -8.66 13.40 -21.20
CA ILE A 63 -7.29 13.38 -20.71
C ILE A 63 -7.23 13.79 -19.23
N ASP A 64 -7.88 14.87 -18.83
CA ASP A 64 -7.89 15.35 -17.45
C ASP A 64 -8.54 14.32 -16.52
N ILE A 65 -9.69 13.73 -16.90
CA ILE A 65 -10.33 12.67 -16.10
C ILE A 65 -9.41 11.47 -15.91
N ASN A 66 -8.65 11.06 -16.93
CA ASN A 66 -7.72 9.94 -16.82
C ASN A 66 -6.46 10.30 -16.04
N ILE A 67 -5.91 11.50 -16.24
CA ILE A 67 -4.74 12.02 -15.52
C ILE A 67 -5.04 12.19 -14.04
N PHE A 68 -6.26 12.57 -13.64
CA PHE A 68 -6.60 12.72 -12.22
C PHE A 68 -7.25 11.47 -11.63
N GLY A 69 -8.05 10.73 -12.39
CA GLY A 69 -8.77 9.54 -11.91
C GLY A 69 -7.88 8.32 -11.68
N MET A 70 -6.97 8.02 -12.61
CA MET A 70 -6.09 6.84 -12.49
C MET A 70 -5.12 6.95 -11.31
N PRO A 71 -4.51 8.11 -11.03
CA PRO A 71 -3.68 8.29 -9.84
C PRO A 71 -4.43 8.21 -8.53
N ILE A 72 -5.69 8.64 -8.47
CA ILE A 72 -6.49 8.49 -7.25
C ILE A 72 -6.68 7.01 -6.93
N PHE A 73 -7.04 6.19 -7.92
CA PHE A 73 -7.20 4.76 -7.73
C PHE A 73 -5.88 4.07 -7.33
N TRP A 74 -4.78 4.38 -8.04
CA TRP A 74 -3.46 3.86 -7.70
C TRP A 74 -2.97 4.36 -6.35
N GLY A 75 -3.29 5.60 -5.98
CA GLY A 75 -2.96 6.20 -4.70
C GLY A 75 -3.67 5.49 -3.54
N ILE A 76 -4.94 5.11 -3.71
CA ILE A 76 -5.68 4.28 -2.74
C ILE A 76 -5.01 2.91 -2.60
N ALA A 77 -4.71 2.25 -3.72
CA ALA A 77 -4.03 0.94 -3.70
C ALA A 77 -2.65 1.03 -3.01
N LEU A 78 -1.90 2.10 -3.28
CA LEU A 78 -0.61 2.36 -2.66
C LEU A 78 -0.74 2.65 -1.16
N ALA A 79 -1.75 3.42 -0.76
CA ALA A 79 -2.03 3.71 0.65
C ALA A 79 -2.36 2.43 1.43
N ILE A 80 -3.21 1.56 0.86
CA ILE A 80 -3.53 0.25 1.45
C ILE A 80 -2.27 -0.61 1.55
N HIS A 81 -1.47 -0.69 0.48
CA HIS A 81 -0.23 -1.46 0.49
C HIS A 81 0.76 -0.95 1.54
N GLY A 82 0.89 0.38 1.68
CA GLY A 82 1.69 1.02 2.72
C GLY A 82 1.19 0.68 4.12
N LEU A 83 -0.12 0.75 4.37
CA LEU A 83 -0.70 0.35 5.65
C LEU A 83 -0.37 -1.11 6.00
N VAL A 84 -0.43 -2.02 5.03
CA VAL A 84 -0.10 -3.45 5.22
C VAL A 84 1.38 -3.65 5.52
N VAL A 85 2.28 -3.00 4.75
CA VAL A 85 3.73 -3.13 4.91
C VAL A 85 4.20 -2.51 6.23
N PHE A 86 3.62 -1.38 6.63
CA PHE A 86 3.99 -0.63 7.83
C PHE A 86 3.07 -0.86 9.03
N ARG A 87 2.17 -1.85 9.00
CA ARG A 87 1.20 -2.09 10.10
C ARG A 87 1.86 -2.19 11.48
N TYR A 88 3.03 -2.80 11.55
CA TYR A 88 3.78 -2.99 12.79
C TYR A 88 4.51 -1.73 13.30
N LYS A 89 4.65 -0.71 12.44
CA LYS A 89 5.25 0.58 12.78
C LYS A 89 4.21 1.62 13.21
N ILE A 90 2.92 1.36 12.97
CA ILE A 90 1.81 2.23 13.34
C ILE A 90 1.22 1.73 14.68
N PRO A 91 1.55 2.35 15.83
CA PRO A 91 1.13 1.83 17.13
C PRO A 91 -0.39 1.76 17.27
N ILE A 92 -1.12 2.74 16.73
CA ILE A 92 -2.59 2.79 16.77
C ILE A 92 -3.22 1.58 16.07
N LEU A 93 -2.68 1.18 14.92
CA LEU A 93 -3.20 0.07 14.13
C LEU A 93 -2.88 -1.27 14.80
N LYS A 94 -1.65 -1.40 15.33
CA LYS A 94 -1.24 -2.58 16.10
C LYS A 94 -2.13 -2.78 17.33
N ASP A 95 -2.38 -1.73 18.11
CA ASP A 95 -3.21 -1.82 19.32
C ASP A 95 -4.66 -2.15 18.98
N TRP A 96 -5.18 -1.63 17.85
CA TRP A 96 -6.51 -1.99 17.36
C TRP A 96 -6.59 -3.46 16.91
N GLU A 97 -5.62 -3.96 16.15
CA GLU A 97 -5.54 -5.35 15.70
C GLU A 97 -5.52 -6.30 16.90
N GLU A 98 -4.70 -5.98 17.90
CA GLU A 98 -4.52 -6.79 19.11
C GLU A 98 -5.79 -6.79 20.00
N ARG A 99 -6.50 -5.66 20.10
CA ARG A 99 -7.82 -5.59 20.75
C ARG A 99 -8.87 -6.43 20.02
N LYS A 100 -8.90 -6.39 18.69
CA LYS A 100 -9.89 -7.12 17.90
C LYS A 100 -9.66 -8.63 17.97
N ILE A 101 -8.40 -9.06 17.95
CA ILE A 101 -8.02 -10.46 18.17
C ILE A 101 -8.46 -10.94 19.56
N ARG A 102 -8.26 -10.13 20.61
CA ARG A 102 -8.75 -10.47 21.97
C ARG A 102 -10.27 -10.63 22.02
N GLN A 103 -11.03 -9.72 21.40
CA GLN A 103 -12.50 -9.83 21.33
C GLN A 103 -12.93 -11.15 20.67
N ILE A 104 -12.36 -11.50 19.52
CA ILE A 104 -12.74 -12.73 18.80
C ILE A 104 -12.44 -13.98 19.65
N MET A 105 -11.30 -14.02 20.35
CA MET A 105 -10.97 -15.13 21.24
C MET A 105 -11.91 -15.24 22.46
N GLU A 106 -12.34 -14.10 23.01
CA GLU A 106 -13.31 -14.08 24.11
C GLU A 106 -14.70 -14.56 23.62
N GLU A 107 -15.12 -14.14 22.44
CA GLU A 107 -16.35 -14.59 21.77
C GLU A 107 -16.32 -16.11 21.54
N GLU A 108 -15.26 -16.66 20.93
CA GLU A 108 -15.12 -18.11 20.70
C GLU A 108 -15.09 -18.94 22.01
N ASN A 109 -14.41 -18.45 23.06
CA ASN A 109 -14.41 -19.11 24.37
C ASN A 109 -15.81 -19.08 25.01
N SER A 110 -16.55 -17.98 24.87
CA SER A 110 -17.90 -17.87 25.41
C SER A 110 -18.90 -18.78 24.67
N GLU A 111 -18.81 -18.86 23.34
CA GLU A 111 -19.65 -19.73 22.51
C GLU A 111 -19.34 -21.22 22.75
N SER A 112 -18.06 -21.59 22.85
CA SER A 112 -17.69 -22.96 23.18
C SER A 112 -18.14 -23.34 24.58
N ASN A 113 -17.96 -22.49 25.59
CA ASN A 113 -18.42 -22.77 26.96
C ASN A 113 -19.95 -22.92 27.02
N GLN A 114 -20.73 -22.16 26.25
CA GLN A 114 -22.19 -22.33 26.13
C GLN A 114 -22.59 -23.61 25.39
N ARG A 115 -21.79 -24.09 24.44
CA ARG A 115 -22.09 -25.28 23.63
C ARG A 115 -21.82 -26.61 24.35
N TRP A 116 -20.97 -26.59 25.38
CA TRP A 116 -20.61 -27.77 26.19
C TRP A 116 -21.21 -27.76 27.60
N SER A 117 -22.08 -26.78 27.91
CA SER A 117 -22.91 -26.69 29.13
C SER A 117 -24.33 -27.20 28.86
#